data_AF-Q5L1B5-F1
#
_entry.id   AF-Q5L1B5-F1
#
_cell.length_a   1.000
_cell.length_b   1.000
_cell.length_c   1.000
_cell.angle_alpha   90.00
_cell.angle_beta   90.00
_cell.angle_gamma   90.00
#
_symmetry.space_group_name_H-M   'P 1'
#
loop_
_entity.id
_entity.type
_entity.pdbx_description
1 polymer ?
#
loop_
_entity_poly.entity_id
_entity_poly.type
_entity_poly.pdbx_seq_one_letter_code
_entity_poly.pdbx_strand_id
1 'polypeptide(L)' 'MIKKAKVGDIIEFKNGLRGIVEKVNENSVIVDLTYMENYRELDLQERTVVQS' A
#
# COMPACT_ATOMS: atom_id res chain seq x y z
N MET A 1 21.03 1.69 0.13
CA MET A 1 20.27 2.01 1.36
C MET A 1 18.83 1.60 1.10
N ILE A 2 18.28 0.60 1.79
CA ILE A 2 16.85 0.27 1.66
C ILE A 2 16.09 1.33 2.47
N LYS A 3 15.38 2.24 1.79
CA LYS A 3 14.48 3.18 2.49
C LYS A 3 13.30 2.37 3.00
N LYS A 4 13.22 2.16 4.31
CA LYS A 4 12.02 1.59 4.93
C LYS A 4 10.85 2.55 4.71
N ALA A 5 9.73 2.02 4.23
CA ALA A 5 8.48 2.74 4.16
C ALA A 5 8.06 3.21 5.56
N LYS A 6 7.40 4.37 5.60
CA LYS A 6 6.86 5.00 6.81
C LYS A 6 5.36 5.15 6.68
N VAL A 7 4.67 5.25 7.81
CA VAL A 7 3.25 5.63 7.82
C VAL A 7 3.07 6.96 7.10
N GLY A 8 2.11 7.01 6.17
CA GLY A 8 1.84 8.15 5.30
C GLY A 8 2.59 8.14 3.97
N ASP A 9 3.57 7.26 3.77
CA ASP A 9 4.25 7.14 2.47
C ASP A 9 3.28 6.59 1.42
N ILE A 10 3.35 7.13 0.20
CA ILE A 10 2.69 6.54 -0.97
C ILE A 10 3.67 5.56 -1.60
N ILE A 11 3.27 4.30 -1.70
CA ILE A 11 4.08 3.27 -2.34
C ILE A 11 3.37 2.70 -3.57
N GLU A 12 4.16 2.26 -4.54
CA GLU A 12 3.69 1.49 -5.69
C GLU A 12 4.08 0.02 -5.51
N PHE A 13 3.16 -0.88 -5.82
CA PHE A 13 3.34 -2.32 -5.72
C PHE A 13 2.47 -3.02 -6.77
N LYS A 14 2.70 -4.31 -7.01
CA LYS A 14 1.93 -5.16 -7.94
C LYS A 14 1.47 -4.45 -9.22
N ASN A 15 2.37 -4.33 -10.21
CA ASN A 15 2.06 -3.82 -11.55
C ASN A 15 1.32 -2.46 -11.58
N GLY A 16 1.73 -1.52 -10.72
CA GLY A 16 1.23 -0.14 -10.76
C GLY A 16 0.10 0.18 -9.79
N LEU A 17 -0.28 -0.74 -8.89
CA LEU A 17 -1.15 -0.38 -7.77
C LEU A 17 -0.42 0.56 -6.83
N ARG A 18 -1.12 1.59 -6.36
CA ARG A 18 -0.57 2.60 -5.46
C ARG A 18 -1.43 2.72 -4.23
N GLY A 19 -0.83 3.00 -3.09
CA GLY A 19 -1.60 3.24 -1.87
C GLY A 19 -0.77 3.87 -0.78
N ILE A 20 -1.47 4.26 0.29
CA ILE A 20 -0.88 4.96 1.43
C ILE A 20 -0.55 3.95 2.52
N VAL A 21 0.67 3.98 3.04
CA VAL A 21 1.06 3.12 4.15
C VAL A 21 0.34 3.56 5.43
N GLU A 22 -0.52 2.71 5.97
CA GLU A 22 -1.19 2.94 7.26
C GLU A 22 -0.40 2.35 8.43
N LYS A 23 0.30 1.23 8.21
CA LYS A 23 1.05 0.54 9.26
C LYS A 23 2.32 -0.10 8.72
N VAL A 24 3.39 -0.03 9.50
CA VAL A 24 4.68 -0.69 9.22
C VAL A 24 4.91 -1.78 10.26
N ASN A 25 5.18 -3.00 9.78
CA ASN A 25 5.63 -4.13 10.58
C ASN A 25 7.09 -4.46 10.23
N GLU A 26 7.67 -5.45 10.88
CA GLU A 26 9.09 -5.80 10.69
C GLU A 26 9.43 -6.19 9.24
N ASN A 27 8.55 -6.95 8.58
CA ASN A 27 8.77 -7.48 7.22
C ASN A 27 7.64 -7.14 6.23
N SER A 28 6.68 -6.30 6.63
CA SER A 28 5.53 -5.96 5.79
C SER A 28 4.96 -4.60 6.15
N VAL A 29 4.15 -4.06 5.24
CA VAL A 29 3.37 -2.85 5.44
C VAL A 29 1.90 -3.11 5.12
N ILE A 30 1.01 -2.44 5.83
CA ILE A 30 -0.42 -2.38 5.50
C ILE A 30 -0.64 -1.10 4.71
N VAL A 31 -1.29 -1.25 3.56
CA VAL A 31 -1.51 -0.19 2.58
C VAL A 31 -3.01 0.02 2.40
N ASP A 32 -3.45 1.27 2.48
CA ASP A 32 -4.80 1.73 2.13
C ASP A 32 -4.87 2.07 0.64
N LEU A 33 -5.80 1.42 -0.05
CA LEU A 33 -6.07 1.56 -1.48
C LEU A 33 -7.23 2.50 -1.79
N THR A 34 -7.95 2.99 -0.79
CA THR A 34 -9.01 4.00 -0.97
C THR A 34 -8.47 5.32 -1.54
N TYR A 35 -7.15 5.52 -1.50
CA TYR A 35 -6.44 6.57 -2.23
C TYR A 35 -6.63 6.50 -3.75
N MET A 36 -6.81 5.31 -4.34
CA MET A 36 -7.12 5.13 -5.76
C MET A 36 -8.62 5.18 -5.95
N GLU A 37 -9.16 6.19 -6.62
CA GLU A 37 -10.63 6.34 -6.81
C GLU A 37 -11.29 5.10 -7.45
N ASN A 38 -10.56 4.38 -8.30
CA ASN A 38 -11.02 3.20 -9.03
C ASN A 38 -10.81 1.87 -8.28
N TYR A 39 -10.39 1.87 -7.00
CA TYR A 39 -10.14 0.61 -6.27
C TYR A 39 -11.35 -0.32 -6.24
N ARG A 40 -12.57 0.25 -6.16
CA ARG A 40 -13.83 -0.50 -6.21
C ARG A 40 -14.11 -1.10 -7.58
N GLU A 41 -13.75 -0.39 -8.64
CA GLU A 41 -13.90 -0.88 -10.03
C GLU A 41 -12.94 -2.02 -10.34
N LEU A 42 -11.78 -2.03 -9.67
CA LEU A 42 -10.78 -3.09 -9.74
C LEU A 42 -11.08 -4.29 -8.82
N ASP A 43 -12.22 -4.29 -8.12
CA ASP A 43 -12.61 -5.30 -7.12
C ASP A 43 -11.53 -5.53 -6.05
N LEU A 44 -10.84 -4.45 -5.66
CA LEU A 44 -9.81 -4.48 -4.64
C LEU A 44 -10.41 -4.25 -3.25
N GLN A 45 -9.84 -4.92 -2.26
CA GLN A 45 -10.11 -4.59 -0.86
C GLN A 45 -9.53 -3.22 -0.52
N GLU A 46 -10.17 -2.51 0.41
CA GLU A 46 -9.72 -1.19 0.89
C GLU A 46 -8.30 -1.23 1.45
N ARG A 47 -7.88 -2.37 2.02
CA ARG A 47 -6.54 -2.56 2.60
C ARG A 47 -5.87 -3.81 2.07
N THR A 48 -4.56 -3.77 1.95
CA THR A 48 -3.75 -4.94 1.59
C THR A 48 -2.43 -4.97 2.35
N VAL A 49 -1.84 -6.16 2.46
CA VAL A 49 -0.53 -6.37 3.08
C VAL A 49 0.50 -6.54 1.97
N VAL A 50 1.54 -5.71 1.99
CA VAL A 50 2.66 -5.74 1.05
C VAL A 50 3.91 -6.15 1.81
N GLN A 51 4.66 -7.11 1.26
CA GLN A 51 5.97 -7.49 1.81
C GLN A 51 7.03 -6.50 1.32
N SER A 52 7.89 -6.06 2.23
CA SER A 52 8.99 -5.12 1.95
C SER A 52 10.16 -5.77 1.22
#